data_AF-A0A8T3ZZL6-F1
#
_entry.id   AF-A0A8T3ZZL6-F1
#
_cell.length_a   1.000
_cell.length_b   1.000
_cell.length_c   1.000
_cell.angle_alpha   90.00
_cell.angle_beta   90.00
_cell.angle_gamma   90.00
#
_symmetry.space_group_name_H-M   'P 1'
#
loop_
_entity.id
_entity.type
_entity.pdbx_description
1 polymer ?
#
loop_
_entity_poly.entity_id
_entity_poly.type
_entity_poly.pdbx_seq_one_letter_code
_entity_poly.pdbx_strand_id
1 'polypeptide(L)' 'GLKTRVMRLVGVYSDPERDPIGHKVSVCYLVKRTGGRECKSRETKEITFFDLKKLPRLGFDHEKMIRDALKRN' A
#
# COMPACT_ATOMS: atom_id res chain seq x y z
N GLY A 1 -14.36 -8.14 -1.25
CA GLY A 1 -13.12 -7.35 -1.46
C GLY A 1 -13.39 -6.17 -2.37
N LEU A 2 -12.48 -5.20 -2.40
CA LEU A 2 -12.58 -4.02 -3.28
C LEU A 2 -12.35 -4.42 -4.74
N LYS A 3 -13.12 -3.85 -5.65
CA LYS A 3 -12.84 -3.87 -7.09
C LYS A 3 -12.05 -2.62 -7.44
N THR A 4 -10.96 -2.77 -8.19
CA THR A 4 -10.06 -1.65 -8.49
C THR A 4 -9.60 -1.69 -9.94
N ARG A 5 -9.18 -0.53 -10.45
CA ARG A 5 -8.46 -0.37 -11.72
C ARG A 5 -7.06 0.15 -11.42
N VAL A 6 -6.03 -0.52 -11.94
CA VAL A 6 -4.65 -0.06 -11.84
C VAL A 6 -4.49 1.25 -12.60
N MET A 7 -3.98 2.28 -11.93
CA MET A 7 -3.69 3.57 -12.54
C MET A 7 -2.25 3.63 -13.05
N ARG A 8 -1.29 3.19 -12.22
CA ARG A 8 0.13 3.12 -12.56
C ARG A 8 0.91 2.22 -11.63
N LEU A 9 2.08 1.78 -12.10
CA LEU A 9 3.16 1.30 -11.23
C LEU A 9 3.74 2.50 -10.47
N VAL A 10 3.86 2.35 -9.15
CA VAL A 10 4.54 3.36 -8.29
C VAL A 10 6.03 3.08 -8.27
N GLY A 11 6.42 1.83 -8.10
CA GLY A 11 7.82 1.41 -8.10
C GLY A 11 7.98 -0.04 -7.67
N VAL A 12 9.22 -0.54 -7.82
CA VAL A 12 9.67 -1.83 -7.29
C VAL A 12 10.62 -1.55 -6.14
N TYR A 13 10.31 -2.10 -4.97
CA TYR A 13 11.02 -1.87 -3.72
C TYR A 13 11.71 -3.17 -3.33
N SER A 14 13.02 -3.21 -3.47
CA SER A 14 13.84 -4.43 -3.37
C SER A 14 15.06 -4.26 -2.48
N ASP A 15 15.10 -3.23 -1.64
CA ASP A 15 16.16 -3.05 -0.67
C ASP A 15 16.22 -4.27 0.28
N PRO A 16 17.36 -4.97 0.42
CA PRO A 16 17.49 -6.12 1.32
C PRO A 16 17.11 -5.83 2.78
N GLU A 17 17.25 -4.59 3.22
CA GLU A 17 17.02 -4.19 4.61
C GLU A 17 15.59 -3.70 4.89
N ARG A 18 14.72 -3.62 3.87
CA ARG A 18 13.36 -3.06 4.04
C ARG A 18 12.43 -3.89 4.92
N ASP A 19 12.74 -5.18 5.08
CA ASP A 19 11.97 -6.11 5.90
C ASP A 19 12.93 -6.85 6.85
N PRO A 20 12.75 -6.74 8.19
CA PRO A 20 13.67 -7.32 9.16
C PRO A 20 13.67 -8.86 9.15
N ILE A 21 12.67 -9.50 8.54
CA ILE A 21 12.59 -10.97 8.49
C ILE A 21 13.48 -11.54 7.36
N GLY A 22 13.77 -10.75 6.33
CA GLY A 22 14.65 -11.12 5.24
C GLY A 22 14.32 -10.38 3.94
N HIS A 23 15.10 -10.61 2.89
CA HIS A 23 14.95 -9.88 1.64
C HIS A 23 13.59 -10.13 0.99
N LYS A 24 12.72 -9.10 0.98
CA LYS A 24 11.41 -9.11 0.30
C LYS A 24 11.36 -8.06 -0.80
N VAL A 25 10.91 -8.46 -1.98
CA VAL A 25 10.63 -7.54 -3.08
C VAL A 25 9.14 -7.21 -3.10
N SER A 26 8.81 -5.92 -3.16
CA SER A 26 7.43 -5.42 -3.24
C SER A 26 7.22 -4.61 -4.52
N VAL A 27 6.17 -4.96 -5.28
CA VAL A 27 5.73 -4.21 -6.46
C VAL A 27 4.51 -3.38 -6.07
N CYS A 28 4.68 -2.05 -6.03
CA CYS A 28 3.65 -1.14 -5.54
C CYS A 28 2.84 -0.53 -6.68
N TYR A 29 1.50 -0.61 -6.61
CA TYR A 29 0.59 -0.05 -7.59
C TYR A 29 -0.32 1.00 -6.97
N LEU A 30 -0.56 2.09 -7.72
CA LEU A 30 -1.63 3.03 -7.41
C LEU A 30 -2.89 2.57 -8.13
N VAL A 31 -3.98 2.40 -7.38
CA VAL A 31 -5.25 1.89 -7.91
C VAL A 31 -6.41 2.84 -7.61
N LYS A 32 -7.38 2.89 -8.51
CA LYS A 32 -8.67 3.57 -8.29
C LYS A 32 -9.73 2.54 -7.94
N ARG A 33 -10.45 2.74 -6.84
CA ARG A 33 -11.63 1.93 -6.51
C ARG A 33 -12.69 2.12 -7.60
N THR A 34 -13.20 1.01 -8.12
CA THR A 34 -14.28 0.98 -9.12
C THR A 34 -15.56 0.33 -8.57
N GLY A 35 -15.48 -0.30 -7.40
CA GLY A 35 -16.64 -0.87 -6.72
C GLY A 35 -16.23 -1.81 -5.59
N GLY A 36 -17.16 -2.68 -5.21
CA GLY A 36 -16.99 -3.60 -4.09
C GLY A 36 -16.94 -2.89 -2.73
N ARG A 37 -16.74 -3.68 -1.67
CA ARG A 37 -16.57 -3.22 -0.29
C ARG A 37 -15.40 -3.93 0.36
N GLU A 38 -14.78 -3.27 1.32
CA GLU A 38 -13.83 -3.88 2.23
C GLU A 38 -14.45 -5.11 2.90
N CYS A 39 -13.67 -6.18 2.99
CA CYS A 39 -14.09 -7.41 3.63
C CYS A 39 -12.91 -7.91 4.45
N LYS A 40 -13.11 -8.06 5.77
CA LYS A 40 -12.10 -8.69 6.63
C LYS A 40 -11.94 -10.16 6.25
N SER A 41 -10.75 -10.68 6.44
CA SER A 41 -10.44 -12.11 6.41
C SER A 41 -10.07 -12.59 7.82
N ARG A 42 -9.79 -13.89 7.97
CA ARG A 42 -9.24 -14.43 9.23
C ARG A 42 -7.92 -13.77 9.63
N GLU A 43 -7.14 -13.33 8.65
CA GLU A 43 -5.85 -12.64 8.81
C GLU A 43 -6.00 -11.12 8.99
N THR A 44 -7.22 -10.60 9.19
CA THR A 44 -7.48 -9.15 9.21
C THR A 44 -8.23 -8.72 10.45
N LYS A 45 -7.52 -8.09 11.38
CA LYS A 45 -8.13 -7.50 12.58
C LYS A 45 -8.99 -6.26 12.26
N GLU A 46 -8.50 -5.38 11.39
CA GLU A 46 -9.13 -4.09 11.07
C GLU A 46 -8.93 -3.69 9.61
N ILE A 47 -9.89 -2.96 9.03
CA ILE A 47 -9.78 -2.27 7.75
C ILE A 47 -10.45 -0.90 7.90
N THR A 48 -9.69 0.16 7.65
CA THR A 48 -10.14 1.55 7.81
C THR A 48 -9.53 2.42 6.70
N PHE A 49 -10.27 3.44 6.27
CA PHE A 49 -9.75 4.49 5.38
C PHE A 49 -9.17 5.63 6.23
N PHE A 50 -7.97 6.07 5.87
CA PHE A 50 -7.27 7.16 6.55
C PHE A 50 -7.13 8.37 5.63
N ASP A 51 -7.19 9.57 6.22
CA ASP A 51 -6.73 10.78 5.56
C ASP A 51 -5.22 10.69 5.34
N LEU A 52 -4.74 11.01 4.15
CA LEU A 52 -3.32 11.02 3.80
C LEU A 52 -2.49 11.96 4.68
N LYS A 53 -3.12 12.98 5.30
CA LYS A 53 -2.47 13.90 6.25
C LYS A 53 -2.47 13.38 7.69
N LYS A 54 -3.18 12.29 7.97
CA LYS A 54 -3.35 11.71 9.31
C LYS A 54 -3.19 10.19 9.27
N LEU A 55 -2.09 9.74 8.66
CA LEU A 55 -1.76 8.32 8.58
C LEU A 55 -1.26 7.81 9.95
N PRO A 56 -1.62 6.58 10.35
CA PRO A 56 -1.03 5.95 11.53
C PRO A 56 0.43 5.59 11.26
N ARG A 57 1.13 5.07 12.28
CA ARG A 57 2.44 4.43 12.06
C ARG A 57 2.28 3.27 11.08
N LEU A 58 2.99 3.36 9.97
CA LEU A 58 2.94 2.36 8.91
C LEU A 58 4.04 1.31 9.12
N GLY A 59 3.81 0.10 8.61
CA GLY A 59 4.81 -0.96 8.60
C GLY A 59 5.88 -0.73 7.54
N PHE A 60 7.08 -1.25 7.80
CA PHE A 60 8.19 -1.29 6.84
C PHE A 60 8.47 0.10 6.21
N ASP A 61 8.64 0.13 4.89
CA ASP A 61 8.88 1.33 4.09
C ASP A 61 7.60 1.89 3.45
N HIS A 62 6.41 1.54 3.94
CA HIS A 62 5.13 1.94 3.32
C HIS A 62 4.94 3.47 3.27
N GLU A 63 5.53 4.22 4.19
CA GLU A 63 5.49 5.68 4.15
C GLU A 63 6.18 6.24 2.90
N LYS A 64 7.35 5.67 2.54
CA LYS A 64 8.06 6.01 1.30
C LYS A 64 7.19 5.69 0.08
N MET A 65 6.58 4.50 0.05
CA MET A 65 5.68 4.08 -1.03
C MET A 65 4.51 5.04 -1.24
N ILE A 66 3.88 5.51 -0.16
CA ILE A 66 2.78 6.48 -0.23
C ILE A 66 3.28 7.84 -0.74
N ARG A 67 4.40 8.34 -0.23
CA ARG A 67 4.99 9.61 -0.72
C ARG A 67 5.29 9.53 -2.22
N ASP A 68 5.86 8.43 -2.69
CA ASP A 68 6.16 8.22 -4.11
C ASP A 68 4.88 8.05 -4.95
N ALA A 69 3.80 7.51 -4.39
CA ALA A 69 2.49 7.45 -5.03
C ALA A 69 1.86 8.84 -5.21
N LEU A 70 2.12 9.77 -4.28
CA LEU A 70 1.58 11.14 -4.28
C LEU A 70 2.36 12.12 -5.15
N LYS A 71 3.63 11.82 -5.47
CA LYS A 71 4.36 12.58 -6.49
C LYS A 71 3.59 12.50 -7.81
N ARG A 72 3.27 13.66 -8.37
CA ARG A 72 2.75 13.77 -9.73
C ARG A 72 3.96 13.68 -10.66
N ASN A 73 3.92 12.73 -11.59
CA ASN A 73 4.77 12.76 -12.77
C ASN A 73 4.29 13.88 -13.70
#